data_AF-A0A9X1B886-F1
#
_entry.id   AF-A0A9X1B886-F1
#
_cell.length_a   1.000
_cell.length_b   1.000
_cell.length_c   1.000
_cell.angle_alpha   90.00
_cell.angle_beta   90.00
_cell.angle_gamma   90.00
#
_symmetry.space_group_name_H-M   'P 1'
#
loop_
_entity.id
_entity.type
_entity.pdbx_description
1 polymer ?
#
loop_
_entity_poly.entity_id
_entity_poly.type
_entity_poly.pdbx_seq_one_letter_code
_entity_poly.pdbx_strand_id
1 'polypeptide(L)'
;MRYWLGAGVLALSGCGGDLIAPDSLFETPGAEAFYNQIADVCGHLSVGNQPLNYLINVSDDNVYFLDETSKLYFGRIDRSTYATDLNGFYPTGTNTAALNCIFEQLDQSPPS
;
A
#
# COMPACT_ATOMS: atom_id res chain seq x y z
N MET A 1 -34.69 48.96 3.07
CA MET A 1 -35.50 47.80 3.52
C MET A 1 -35.26 46.62 2.58
N ARG A 2 -34.83 45.47 3.14
CA ARG A 2 -34.97 44.06 2.69
C ARG A 2 -34.44 43.67 1.28
N TYR A 3 -33.18 43.21 1.17
CA TYR A 3 -32.68 41.81 1.15
C TYR A 3 -33.11 40.96 -0.06
N TRP A 4 -32.14 40.40 -0.79
CA TRP A 4 -32.02 38.96 -1.02
C TRP A 4 -30.54 38.59 -1.27
N LEU A 5 -29.96 37.92 -0.28
CA LEU A 5 -28.73 37.15 -0.37
C LEU A 5 -29.06 35.85 -1.10
N GLY A 6 -28.47 35.61 -2.27
CA GLY A 6 -28.52 34.34 -2.98
C GLY A 6 -27.26 33.53 -2.68
N ALA A 7 -27.42 32.51 -1.84
CA ALA A 7 -26.37 31.63 -1.35
C ALA A 7 -25.77 30.73 -2.45
N GLY A 8 -24.45 30.63 -2.46
CA GLY A 8 -23.70 29.58 -3.14
C GLY A 8 -22.60 29.10 -2.21
N VAL A 9 -22.95 28.28 -1.22
CA VAL A 9 -21.99 27.62 -0.34
C VAL A 9 -21.43 26.42 -1.10
N LEU A 10 -20.21 26.56 -1.62
CA LEU A 10 -19.40 25.42 -2.02
C LEU A 10 -18.84 24.79 -0.74
N ALA A 11 -19.58 23.82 -0.20
CA ALA A 11 -19.09 22.94 0.84
C ALA A 11 -18.07 21.96 0.22
N LEU A 12 -16.80 22.36 0.21
CA LEU A 12 -15.70 21.39 0.14
C LEU A 12 -15.53 20.82 1.55
N SER A 13 -16.26 19.76 1.86
CA SER A 13 -15.97 18.90 3.01
C SER A 13 -14.70 18.10 2.72
N GLY A 14 -13.55 18.79 2.77
CA GLY A 14 -12.26 18.14 2.93
C GLY A 14 -12.07 17.75 4.39
N CYS A 15 -12.74 16.69 4.82
CA CYS A 15 -12.35 15.98 6.05
C CYS A 15 -11.16 15.07 5.73
N GLY A 16 -10.00 15.69 5.46
CA GLY A 16 -8.71 15.01 5.54
C GLY A 16 -8.21 15.19 6.96
N GLY A 17 -8.52 14.20 7.80
CA GLY A 17 -8.16 14.19 9.22
C GLY A 17 -6.66 14.30 9.43
N ASP A 18 -6.35 15.00 10.51
CA ASP A 18 -5.19 14.85 11.38
C ASP A 18 -3.82 14.59 10.75
N LEU A 19 -2.96 15.61 10.88
CA LEU A 19 -1.53 15.53 10.69
C LEU A 19 -0.91 14.68 11.81
N ILE A 20 -1.05 13.36 11.71
CA ILE A 20 -0.22 12.40 12.44
C ILE A 20 0.31 11.42 11.39
N ALA A 21 1.41 11.80 10.75
CA ALA A 21 2.29 10.82 10.14
C ALA A 21 3.16 10.27 11.27
N PRO A 22 2.95 9.03 11.76
CA PRO A 22 3.88 8.45 12.70
C PRO A 22 5.24 8.31 12.01
N ASP A 23 6.30 8.59 12.76
CA ASP A 23 7.69 8.34 12.39
C ASP A 23 7.86 6.84 12.03
N SER A 24 7.75 6.49 10.75
CA SER A 24 8.27 5.23 10.23
C SER A 24 8.96 5.47 8.89
N LEU A 25 10.28 5.49 9.00
CA LEU A 25 11.27 5.54 7.94
C LEU A 25 10.80 4.85 6.65
N PHE A 26 10.55 5.66 5.61
CA PHE A 26 10.32 5.28 4.21
C PHE A 26 8.96 4.66 3.84
N GLU A 27 7.86 5.21 4.33
CA GLU A 27 6.62 5.20 3.54
C GLU A 27 6.65 6.41 2.61
N THR A 28 6.77 6.19 1.29
CA THR A 28 6.40 7.27 0.36
C THR A 28 4.89 7.40 0.49
N PRO A 29 4.36 8.55 0.95
CA PRO A 29 2.92 8.70 1.10
C PRO A 29 2.23 8.40 -0.25
N GLY A 30 1.15 7.64 -0.22
CA GLY A 30 0.35 7.31 -1.41
C GLY A 30 0.28 5.83 -1.78
N ALA A 31 0.99 4.95 -1.09
CA ALA A 31 0.89 3.49 -1.28
C ALA A 31 -0.09 2.81 -0.29
N GLU A 32 -0.65 3.54 0.68
CA GLU A 32 -1.45 2.98 1.78
C GLU A 32 -2.73 2.31 1.26
N ALA A 33 -3.38 2.91 0.25
CA ALA A 33 -4.54 2.31 -0.39
C ALA A 33 -4.18 0.98 -1.08
N PHE A 34 -3.00 0.89 -1.68
CA PHE A 34 -2.50 -0.33 -2.30
C PHE A 34 -2.17 -1.41 -1.27
N TYR A 35 -1.56 -1.04 -0.14
CA TYR A 35 -1.34 -1.96 0.97
C TYR A 35 -2.64 -2.52 1.54
N ASN A 36 -3.64 -1.67 1.76
CA ASN A 36 -4.96 -2.10 2.24
C ASN A 36 -5.60 -3.09 1.26
N GLN A 37 -5.54 -2.82 -0.03
CA GLN A 37 -6.04 -3.75 -1.05
C GLN A 37 -5.31 -5.10 -1.04
N ILE A 38 -3.97 -5.11 -0.91
CA ILE A 38 -3.19 -6.34 -0.77
C ILE A 38 -3.61 -7.08 0.51
N ALA A 39 -3.73 -6.39 1.63
CA ALA A 39 -4.11 -7.00 2.91
C ALA A 39 -5.51 -7.62 2.86
N ASP A 40 -6.46 -6.97 2.19
CA ASP A 40 -7.85 -7.45 2.08
C ASP A 40 -7.98 -8.66 1.14
N VAL A 41 -7.32 -8.62 -0.01
CA VAL A 41 -7.49 -9.63 -1.06
C VAL A 41 -6.46 -10.76 -0.93
N CYS A 42 -5.19 -10.39 -0.78
CA CYS A 42 -4.06 -11.31 -0.76
C CYS A 42 -3.62 -11.69 0.66
N GLY A 43 -4.16 -11.05 1.70
CA GLY A 43 -3.64 -11.10 3.07
C GLY A 43 -3.40 -12.49 3.66
N HIS A 44 -4.15 -13.50 3.22
CA HIS A 44 -4.04 -14.89 3.66
C HIS A 44 -2.87 -15.65 3.01
N LEU A 45 -2.28 -15.11 1.94
CA LEU A 45 -1.11 -15.67 1.27
C LEU A 45 0.16 -15.25 1.99
N SER A 46 1.20 -16.06 1.89
CA SER A 46 2.45 -15.84 2.62
C SER A 46 3.59 -15.41 1.71
N VAL A 47 4.39 -14.49 2.22
CA VAL A 47 5.76 -14.24 1.79
C VAL A 47 6.67 -14.65 2.95
N GLY A 48 7.61 -15.55 2.68
CA GLY A 48 8.34 -16.22 3.74
C GLY A 48 7.41 -17.05 4.63
N ASN A 49 7.62 -16.94 5.94
CA ASN A 49 6.83 -17.63 6.95
C ASN A 49 5.68 -16.76 7.49
N GLN A 50 5.43 -15.59 6.88
CA GLN A 50 4.47 -14.62 7.38
C GLN A 50 3.36 -14.39 6.36
N PRO A 51 2.08 -14.33 6.78
CA PRO A 51 1.00 -13.92 5.90
C PRO A 51 1.12 -12.42 5.58
N LEU A 52 0.67 -12.02 4.39
CA LEU A 52 0.76 -10.64 3.91
C LEU A 52 0.07 -9.65 4.83
N ASN A 53 -1.08 -10.02 5.42
CA ASN A 53 -1.78 -9.15 6.37
C ASN A 53 -0.96 -8.87 7.64
N TYR A 54 -0.10 -9.80 8.07
CA TYR A 54 0.82 -9.60 9.18
C TYR A 54 1.99 -8.71 8.76
N LEU A 55 2.53 -8.94 7.55
CA LEU A 55 3.60 -8.11 6.99
C LEU A 55 3.18 -6.64 6.83
N ILE A 56 1.90 -6.40 6.54
CA ILE A 56 1.35 -5.06 6.31
C ILE A 56 0.88 -4.39 7.61
N ASN A 57 0.11 -5.07 8.46
CA ASN A 57 -0.66 -4.40 9.52
C ASN A 57 -0.07 -4.49 10.93
N VAL A 58 0.83 -5.43 11.19
CA VAL A 58 1.15 -5.84 12.57
C VAL A 58 2.58 -5.51 12.96
N SER A 59 3.48 -5.37 12.00
CA SER A 59 4.91 -5.42 12.28
C SER A 59 5.63 -4.17 11.79
N ASP A 60 5.95 -3.30 12.75
CA ASP A 60 6.83 -2.14 12.55
C ASP A 60 8.21 -2.55 11.99
N ASP A 61 8.62 -3.81 12.16
CA ASP A 61 9.89 -4.36 11.66
C ASP A 61 9.85 -4.86 10.20
N ASN A 62 8.67 -4.91 9.55
CA ASN A 62 8.56 -5.40 8.17
C ASN A 62 8.78 -4.30 7.13
N VAL A 63 9.66 -3.34 7.47
CA VAL A 63 10.08 -2.20 6.63
C VAL A 63 10.52 -2.66 5.24
N TYR A 64 11.17 -3.82 5.13
CA TYR A 64 11.64 -4.33 3.84
C TYR A 64 10.49 -4.67 2.87
N PHE A 65 9.47 -5.41 3.35
CA PHE A 65 8.33 -5.77 2.49
C PHE A 65 7.59 -4.50 2.04
N LEU A 66 7.37 -3.56 2.95
CA LEU A 66 6.69 -2.30 2.65
C LEU A 66 7.51 -1.44 1.68
N ASP A 67 8.82 -1.29 1.90
CA ASP A 67 9.73 -0.54 1.02
C ASP A 67 9.75 -1.11 -0.41
N GLU A 68 9.94 -2.42 -0.56
CA GLU A 68 9.93 -3.08 -1.87
C GLU A 68 8.56 -2.96 -2.57
N THR A 69 7.47 -3.09 -1.80
CA THR A 69 6.12 -3.01 -2.35
C THR A 69 5.76 -1.57 -2.77
N SER A 70 6.24 -0.57 -2.02
CA SER A 70 6.17 0.85 -2.40
C SER A 70 6.93 1.11 -3.71
N LYS A 71 8.17 0.62 -3.82
CA LYS A 71 8.98 0.76 -5.04
C LYS A 71 8.28 0.14 -6.24
N LEU A 72 7.67 -1.03 -6.07
CA LEU A 72 6.89 -1.67 -7.12
C LEU A 72 5.69 -0.79 -7.53
N TYR A 73 4.91 -0.33 -6.56
CA TYR A 73 3.72 0.48 -6.80
C TYR A 73 4.03 1.79 -7.56
N PHE A 74 5.09 2.49 -7.16
CA PHE A 74 5.54 3.72 -7.83
C PHE A 74 6.39 3.48 -9.09
N GLY A 75 6.51 2.23 -9.55
CA GLY A 75 7.27 1.87 -10.76
C GLY A 75 8.77 2.16 -10.66
N ARG A 76 9.33 2.20 -9.45
CA ARG A 76 10.77 2.34 -9.19
C ARG A 76 11.53 1.04 -9.46
N ILE A 77 10.86 -0.10 -9.29
CA ILE A 77 11.32 -1.43 -9.67
C ILE A 77 10.23 -2.14 -10.47
N ASP A 78 10.63 -3.08 -11.31
CA ASP A 78 9.69 -3.92 -12.06
C ASP A 78 9.29 -5.18 -11.29
N ARG A 79 8.31 -5.94 -11.82
CA ARG A 79 7.82 -7.19 -11.22
C ARG A 79 8.93 -8.23 -11.03
N SER A 80 9.89 -8.27 -11.96
CA SER A 80 11.00 -9.25 -11.90
C SER A 80 11.96 -8.93 -10.77
N THR A 81 12.29 -7.64 -10.61
CA THR A 81 13.14 -7.12 -9.54
C THR A 81 12.48 -7.36 -8.19
N TYR A 82 11.21 -6.95 -8.04
CA TYR A 82 10.42 -7.18 -6.82
C TYR A 82 10.35 -8.67 -6.43
N ALA A 83 10.07 -9.57 -7.39
CA ALA A 83 10.03 -10.99 -7.12
C ALA A 83 11.42 -11.54 -6.74
N THR A 84 12.49 -11.04 -7.35
CA THR A 84 13.87 -11.45 -7.03
C THR A 84 14.24 -11.02 -5.62
N ASP A 85 13.94 -9.77 -5.28
CA ASP A 85 14.25 -9.16 -3.98
C ASP A 85 13.49 -9.87 -2.85
N LEU A 86 12.18 -10.09 -3.00
CA LEU A 86 11.40 -10.83 -2.02
C LEU A 86 11.83 -12.30 -1.89
N ASN A 87 12.19 -12.98 -2.98
CA ASN A 87 12.69 -14.37 -2.88
C ASN A 87 14.08 -14.45 -2.25
N GLY A 88 14.92 -13.41 -2.42
CA GLY A 88 16.22 -13.31 -1.76
C GLY A 88 16.10 -13.06 -0.26
N PHE A 89 15.21 -12.16 0.14
CA PHE A 89 15.01 -11.79 1.55
C PHE A 89 14.16 -12.82 2.33
N TYR A 90 13.18 -13.44 1.67
CA TYR A 90 12.29 -14.46 2.23
C TYR A 90 12.45 -15.82 1.53
N PRO A 91 13.59 -16.54 1.72
CA PRO A 91 13.98 -17.70 0.93
C PRO A 91 13.29 -19.00 1.39
N THR A 92 11.97 -19.03 1.31
CA THR A 92 11.13 -20.20 1.70
C THR A 92 10.63 -20.99 0.48
N GLY A 93 10.67 -20.39 -0.70
CA GLY A 93 10.13 -20.99 -1.93
C GLY A 93 8.60 -20.97 -2.03
N THR A 94 7.89 -20.33 -1.09
CA THR A 94 6.41 -20.30 -1.05
C THR A 94 5.82 -18.98 -1.54
N ASN A 95 6.65 -18.03 -1.97
CA ASN A 95 6.23 -16.66 -2.27
C ASN A 95 5.39 -16.52 -3.55
N THR A 96 5.42 -17.50 -4.46
CA THR A 96 4.82 -17.38 -5.81
C THR A 96 3.33 -17.02 -5.79
N ALA A 97 2.54 -17.62 -4.90
CA ALA A 97 1.11 -17.33 -4.81
C ALA A 97 0.86 -15.87 -4.37
N ALA A 98 1.59 -15.41 -3.36
CA ALA A 98 1.52 -14.02 -2.89
C ALA A 98 1.97 -13.03 -3.97
N LEU A 99 3.10 -13.29 -4.63
CA LEU A 99 3.63 -12.46 -5.72
C LEU A 99 2.62 -12.29 -6.86
N ASN A 100 2.01 -13.40 -7.31
CA ASN A 100 1.00 -13.35 -8.36
C ASN A 100 -0.20 -12.50 -7.95
N CYS A 101 -0.70 -12.68 -6.72
CA CYS A 101 -1.82 -11.88 -6.22
C CYS A 101 -1.49 -10.38 -6.15
N ILE A 102 -0.29 -10.03 -5.66
CA ILE A 102 0.17 -8.63 -5.60
C ILE A 102 0.23 -8.01 -7.00
N PHE A 103 0.73 -8.75 -8.00
CA PHE A 103 0.77 -8.26 -9.38
C PHE A 103 -0.62 -8.05 -9.98
N GLU A 104 -1.57 -8.92 -9.68
CA GLU A 104 -2.97 -8.73 -10.07
C GLU A 104 -3.58 -7.49 -9.42
N GLN A 105 -3.27 -7.21 -8.14
CA GLN A 105 -3.73 -5.99 -7.48
C GLN A 105 -3.05 -4.74 -8.06
N LEU A 106 -1.77 -4.83 -8.43
CA LEU A 106 -1.04 -3.72 -9.07
C LEU A 106 -1.69 -3.34 -10.41
N ASP A 107 -2.15 -4.32 -11.19
CA ASP A 107 -2.88 -4.09 -12.45
C ASP A 107 -4.24 -3.40 -12.25
N GLN A 108 -4.82 -3.52 -11.06
CA GLN A 108 -6.10 -2.91 -10.69
C GLN A 108 -5.93 -1.50 -10.10
N SER A 109 -4.73 -1.16 -9.63
CA SER A 109 -4.43 0.06 -8.88
C SER A 109 -3.22 0.77 -9.46
N PRO A 110 -3.40 1.53 -10.56
CA PRO A 110 -2.33 2.35 -11.09
C PRO A 110 -1.93 3.44 -10.08
N PRO A 111 -0.64 3.79 -9.99
CA PRO A 111 -0.19 4.88 -9.13
C PRO A 111 -0.89 6.19 -9.52
N SER A 112 -1.46 6.86 -8.51
CA SER A 112 -2.17 8.14 -8.62
C SER A 112 -1.26 9.34 -8.85
#